data_AF-A0A962NGN6-F1
#
_entry.id   AF-A0A962NGN6-F1
#
_cell.length_a   1.000
_cell.length_b   1.000
_cell.length_c   1.000
_cell.angle_alpha   90.00
_cell.angle_beta   90.00
_cell.angle_gamma   90.00
#
_symmetry.space_group_name_H-M   'P 1'
#
loop_
_entity.id
_entity.type
_entity.pdbx_description
1 polymer ?
#
loop_
_entity_poly.entity_id
_entity_poly.type
_entity_poly.pdbx_seq_one_letter_code
_entity_poly.pdbx_strand_id
1 'polypeptide(L)' 'WTGNFLLTLSRLPQMGQLADNIYYSQGCSGHGVTFTHLAGRLLAEAIDGQPGRFEAFARLPHLPFPGG' A
#
# COMPACT_ATOMS: atom_id res chain seq x y z
N TRP A 1 11.89 -20.30 -11.51
CA TRP A 1 11.90 -18.85 -11.80
C TRP A 1 12.30 -18.12 -10.53
N THR A 2 13.04 -17.01 -10.64
CA THR A 2 13.52 -16.20 -9.50
C THR A 2 13.20 -14.72 -9.76
N GLY A 3 13.03 -13.95 -8.70
CA GLY A 3 12.73 -12.52 -8.80
C GLY A 3 12.75 -11.83 -7.43
N ASN A 4 13.08 -10.55 -7.41
CA ASN A 4 13.00 -9.72 -6.22
C ASN A 4 11.54 -9.33 -5.96
N PHE A 5 11.16 -9.19 -4.70
CA PHE A 5 9.87 -8.63 -4.32
C PHE A 5 10.05 -7.65 -3.17
N LEU A 6 9.14 -6.69 -3.08
CA LEU A 6 9.18 -5.69 -2.02
C LEU A 6 8.53 -6.26 -0.76
N LEU A 7 9.34 -6.41 0.27
CA LEU A 7 8.95 -6.92 1.58
C LEU A 7 8.65 -5.78 2.55
N THR A 8 7.65 -5.95 3.40
CA THR A 8 7.40 -5.10 4.57
C THR A 8 7.61 -5.91 5.85
N LEU A 9 8.02 -5.27 6.95
CA LEU A 9 8.21 -5.97 8.22
C LEU A 9 6.93 -6.60 8.76
N SER A 10 5.80 -5.90 8.64
CA SER A 10 4.49 -6.41 9.05
C SER A 10 3.96 -7.50 8.11
N ARG A 11 4.60 -7.74 6.96
CA ARG A 11 4.11 -8.58 5.85
C ARG A 11 2.78 -8.11 5.26
N LEU A 12 2.28 -6.95 5.68
CA LEU A 12 1.08 -6.31 5.15
C LEU A 12 1.44 -5.35 4.02
N PRO A 13 0.57 -5.17 3.02
CA PRO A 13 0.74 -4.12 2.02
C PRO A 13 0.72 -2.73 2.67
N GLN A 14 1.48 -1.79 2.10
CA GLN A 14 1.48 -0.40 2.54
C GLN A 14 0.83 0.47 1.47
N MET A 15 -0.15 1.25 1.87
CA MET A 15 -0.75 2.31 1.06
C MET A 15 -0.78 3.58 1.90
N GLY A 16 -0.74 4.73 1.25
CA GLY A 16 -0.83 6.00 1.95
C GLY A 16 -0.61 7.19 1.03
N GLN A 17 -0.48 8.34 1.64
CA GLN A 17 -0.38 9.63 0.97
C GLN A 17 0.85 10.37 1.48
N LEU A 18 1.67 10.89 0.57
CA LEU A 18 2.87 11.67 0.88
C LEU A 18 2.60 13.18 0.84
N ALA A 19 1.64 13.60 0.03
CA ALA A 19 1.16 14.98 -0.10
C ALA A 19 -0.27 14.97 -0.70
N ASP A 20 -0.95 16.11 -0.74
CA ASP A 20 -2.36 16.25 -1.16
C ASP A 20 -2.72 15.55 -2.49
N ASN A 21 -1.76 15.40 -3.40
CA ASN A 21 -1.95 14.74 -4.69
C ASN A 21 -0.93 13.62 -4.97
N ILE A 22 -0.22 13.12 -3.96
CA ILE A 22 0.81 12.07 -4.10
C ILE A 22 0.41 10.87 -3.25
N TYR A 23 -0.01 9.79 -3.92
CA TYR A 23 -0.40 8.53 -3.31
C TYR A 23 0.65 7.45 -3.59
N TYR A 24 0.80 6.51 -2.67
CA TYR A 24 1.64 5.32 -2.85
C TYR A 24 0.89 4.03 -2.54
N SER A 25 1.34 2.95 -3.19
CA SER A 25 0.95 1.58 -2.92
C SER A 25 2.16 0.68 -3.17
N GLN A 26 2.65 0.02 -2.13
CA GLN A 26 3.90 -0.72 -2.16
C GLN A 26 3.88 -1.95 -1.24
N GLY A 27 4.94 -2.75 -1.29
CA GLY A 27 5.26 -3.67 -0.20
C GLY A 27 4.29 -4.85 -0.06
N CYS A 28 3.78 -5.36 -1.19
CA CYS A 28 2.75 -6.40 -1.20
C CYS A 28 3.22 -7.76 -0.64
N SER A 29 4.51 -7.93 -0.30
CA SER A 29 5.04 -9.06 0.47
C SER A 29 4.64 -10.44 -0.08
N GLY A 30 4.55 -10.57 -1.41
CA GLY A 30 4.13 -11.80 -2.09
C GLY A 30 2.64 -11.93 -2.41
N HIS A 31 1.80 -10.99 -1.95
CA HIS A 31 0.35 -10.96 -2.19
C HIS A 31 -0.06 -10.06 -3.38
N GLY A 32 0.89 -9.73 -4.26
CA GLY A 32 0.72 -8.71 -5.29
C GLY A 32 -0.53 -8.90 -6.15
N VAL A 33 -0.81 -10.11 -6.63
CA VAL A 33 -1.94 -10.37 -7.55
C VAL A 33 -3.29 -10.04 -6.93
N THR A 34 -3.52 -10.45 -5.68
CA THR A 34 -4.79 -10.21 -4.97
C THR A 34 -4.87 -8.76 -4.49
N PHE A 35 -3.76 -8.23 -3.97
CA PHE A 35 -3.70 -6.89 -3.40
C PHE A 35 -3.88 -5.79 -4.45
N THR A 36 -3.21 -5.87 -5.60
CA THR A 36 -3.14 -4.75 -6.56
C THR A 36 -4.49 -4.40 -7.17
N HIS A 37 -5.38 -5.38 -7.38
CA HIS A 37 -6.74 -5.12 -7.85
C HIS A 37 -7.54 -4.28 -6.84
N LEU A 38 -7.50 -4.65 -5.57
CA LEU A 38 -8.16 -3.89 -4.51
C LEU A 38 -7.50 -2.51 -4.36
N ALA A 39 -6.16 -2.45 -4.31
CA ALA A 39 -5.42 -1.21 -4.18
C ALA A 39 -5.77 -0.21 -5.29
N GLY A 40 -5.86 -0.65 -6.54
CA GLY A 40 -6.24 0.20 -7.67
C GLY A 40 -7.64 0.81 -7.49
N ARG A 41 -8.61 0.00 -7.05
CA ARG A 41 -9.96 0.49 -6.74
C ARG A 41 -9.96 1.50 -5.59
N LEU A 42 -9.26 1.20 -4.50
CA LEU A 42 -9.22 2.08 -3.33
C LEU A 42 -8.53 3.41 -3.64
N LEU A 43 -7.46 3.39 -4.44
CA LEU A 43 -6.80 4.61 -4.91
C LEU A 43 -7.72 5.44 -5.81
N ALA A 44 -8.45 4.81 -6.72
CA ALA A 44 -9.43 5.51 -7.55
C ALA A 44 -10.55 6.14 -6.71
N GLU A 45 -11.09 5.41 -5.72
CA GLU A 45 -12.09 5.93 -4.77
C GLU A 45 -11.53 7.12 -3.97
N ALA A 46 -10.27 7.07 -3.52
CA ALA A 46 -9.63 8.17 -2.82
C ALA A 46 -9.43 9.42 -3.70
N ILE A 47 -9.01 9.23 -4.95
CA ILE A 47 -8.85 10.32 -5.94
C ILE A 47 -10.21 10.96 -6.28
N ASP A 48 -11.28 10.17 -6.31
CA ASP A 48 -12.66 10.64 -6.52
C ASP A 48 -13.30 11.28 -5.27
N GLY A 49 -12.51 11.52 -4.20
CA GLY A 49 -12.99 12.18 -2.98
C GLY A 49 -13.71 11.27 -1.99
N GLN A 50 -13.61 9.94 -2.14
CA GLN A 50 -14.23 8.94 -1.27
C GLN A 50 -13.17 8.06 -0.55
N PRO A 51 -12.29 8.64 0.29
CA PRO A 51 -11.10 7.95 0.78
C PRO A 51 -11.34 6.93 1.90
N GLY A 52 -12.56 6.76 2.41
CA GLY A 52 -12.80 6.02 3.67
C GLY A 52 -12.23 4.60 3.71
N ARG A 53 -12.30 3.85 2.60
CA ARG A 53 -11.72 2.50 2.52
C ARG A 53 -10.21 2.51 2.31
N PHE A 54 -9.70 3.50 1.60
CA PHE A 54 -8.27 3.74 1.45
C PHE A 54 -7.62 4.10 2.80
N GLU A 55 -8.26 4.96 3.59
CA GLU A 55 -7.77 5.37 4.92
C GLU A 55 -7.58 4.18 5.86
N ALA A 56 -8.41 3.15 5.77
CA ALA A 56 -8.26 1.94 6.58
C ALA A 56 -6.89 1.28 6.36
N PHE A 57 -6.37 1.29 5.13
CA PHE A 57 -5.04 0.81 4.82
C PHE A 57 -3.95 1.83 5.16
N ALA A 58 -4.21 3.12 4.93
CA ALA A 58 -3.26 4.19 5.24
C ALA A 58 -2.96 4.33 6.75
N ARG A 59 -3.89 3.88 7.60
CA ARG A 59 -3.72 3.86 9.06
C ARG A 59 -2.97 2.63 9.57
N LEU A 60 -2.64 1.66 8.71
CA LEU A 60 -1.87 0.48 9.14
C LEU A 60 -0.46 0.92 9.58
N PRO A 61 0.07 0.40 10.69
CA PRO A 61 1.40 0.76 11.15
C PRO A 61 2.46 0.37 10.13
N HIS A 62 3.34 1.31 9.78
CA HIS A 62 4.48 1.10 8.91
C HIS A 62 5.75 1.10 9.77
N LEU A 63 6.31 -0.09 9.98
CA LEU A 63 7.54 -0.25 10.75
C LEU A 63 8.74 0.00 9.84
N PRO A 64 9.74 0.79 10.26
CA PRO A 64 10.98 0.99 9.51
C PRO A 64 11.77 -0.32 9.48
N PHE A 65 12.46 -0.60 8.36
CA PHE A 65 13.36 -1.76 8.32
C PHE A 65 14.56 -1.53 9.25
N PRO A 66 15.08 -2.60 9.90
CA PRO A 66 16.28 -2.47 10.71
C PRO A 66 17.45 -2.06 9.82
N GLY A 67 18.05 -0.91 10.10
CA GLY A 67 19.17 -0.36 9.31
C GLY A 67 18.80 0.75 8.32
N GLY A 68 17.52 1.12 8.22
CA GLY A 68 17.01 2.14 7.29
C GLY A 68 16.13 1.56 6.20
#